data_AF-A0A7D5N4W0-F1
#
_entry.id   AF-A0A7D5N4W0-F1
#
_cell.length_a   1.000
_cell.length_b   1.000
_cell.length_c   1.000
_cell.angle_alpha   90.00
_cell.angle_beta   90.00
_cell.angle_gamma   90.00
#
_symmetry.space_group_name_H-M   'P 1'
#
loop_
_entity.id
_entity.type
_entity.pdbx_description
1 polymer ?
#
loop_
_entity_poly.entity_id
_entity_poly.type
_entity_poly.pdbx_seq_one_letter_code
_entity_poly.pdbx_strand_id
1 'polypeptide(L)' 'MWGFYSGDINQDGVVDGLDYNAWENDNNNFASGYFSTDLNGDGIVDGLDFLLWEINNNNFVGVLTP' A
#
# COMPACT_ATOMS: atom_id res chain seq x y z
N MET A 1 2.33 20.42 3.79
CA MET A 1 1.89 19.43 2.81
C MET A 1 1.38 18.25 3.62
N TRP A 2 0.08 17.95 3.57
CA TRP A 2 -0.47 16.77 4.22
C TRP A 2 -0.25 15.62 3.23
N GLY A 3 0.73 14.76 3.49
CA GLY A 3 0.86 13.51 2.77
C GLY A 3 -0.22 12.57 3.29
N PHE A 4 -1.14 12.17 2.42
CA PHE A 4 -1.94 10.98 2.71
C PHE A 4 -0.98 9.81 2.59
N TYR A 5 -0.80 9.05 3.68
CA TYR A 5 -0.02 7.83 3.62
C TYR A 5 -0.84 6.75 2.91
N SER A 6 -0.24 6.05 1.96
CA SER A 6 -0.82 4.89 1.27
C SER A 6 -0.32 3.59 1.91
N GLY A 7 -0.94 2.46 1.59
CA GLY A 7 -0.44 1.14 1.99
C GLY A 7 -1.26 0.41 3.06
N ASP A 8 -2.26 1.05 3.69
CA ASP A 8 -3.33 0.35 4.43
C ASP A 8 -4.34 -0.16 3.39
N ILE A 9 -4.04 -1.32 2.83
CA ILE A 9 -4.74 -1.93 1.69
C ILE A 9 -5.96 -2.69 2.19
N ASN A 10 -5.85 -3.34 3.36
CA ASN A 10 -6.94 -4.10 3.95
C ASN A 10 -7.95 -3.20 4.73
N GLN A 11 -7.62 -1.92 4.91
CA GLN A 11 -8.42 -0.89 5.58
C GLN A 11 -8.68 -1.16 7.06
N ASP A 12 -7.73 -1.79 7.76
CA ASP A 12 -7.81 -2.05 9.20
C ASP A 12 -7.28 -0.90 10.06
N GLY A 13 -6.74 0.13 9.42
CA GLY A 13 -6.23 1.33 10.06
C GLY A 13 -4.75 1.27 10.41
N VAL A 14 -4.01 0.23 10.02
CA VAL A 14 -2.56 0.13 10.21
C VAL A 14 -1.91 -0.35 8.92
N VAL A 15 -0.77 0.23 8.56
CA VAL A 15 0.06 -0.32 7.47
C VAL A 15 0.93 -1.44 8.05
N ASP A 16 0.58 -2.68 7.76
CA ASP A 16 1.28 -3.86 8.28
C ASP A 16 1.33 -5.05 7.30
N GLY A 17 1.97 -6.15 7.72
CA GLY A 17 2.18 -7.33 6.90
C GLY A 17 0.92 -8.00 6.34
N LEU A 18 -0.28 -7.67 6.84
CA LEU A 18 -1.54 -8.17 6.29
C LEU A 18 -1.89 -7.51 4.96
N ASP A 19 -1.47 -6.26 4.73
CA ASP A 19 -1.64 -5.54 3.46
C ASP A 19 -0.86 -6.19 2.31
N TYR A 20 0.31 -6.75 2.64
CA TYR A 20 1.25 -7.31 1.66
C TYR A 20 0.62 -8.40 0.78
N ASN A 21 -0.30 -9.20 1.33
CA ASN A 21 -0.90 -10.30 0.59
C ASN A 21 -1.70 -9.83 -0.64
N ALA A 22 -2.40 -8.69 -0.52
CA ALA A 22 -3.17 -8.13 -1.62
C ALA A 22 -2.24 -7.55 -2.69
N TRP A 23 -1.23 -6.79 -2.27
CA TRP A 23 -0.21 -6.24 -3.17
C TRP A 23 0.55 -7.35 -3.92
N GLU A 24 1.00 -8.39 -3.20
CA GLU A 24 1.74 -9.51 -3.80
C GLU A 24 0.90 -10.25 -4.84
N ASN A 25 -0.41 -10.42 -4.60
CA ASN A 25 -1.31 -11.06 -5.57
C ASN A 25 -1.40 -10.24 -6.87
N ASP A 26 -1.61 -8.93 -6.75
CA ASP A 26 -1.78 -8.04 -7.89
C ASP A 26 -0.47 -7.84 -8.67
N ASN A 27 0.66 -7.69 -7.97
CA ASN A 27 1.99 -7.63 -8.57
C ASN A 27 2.32 -8.92 -9.35
N ASN A 28 2.03 -10.10 -8.78
CA ASN A 28 2.24 -11.38 -9.47
C ASN A 28 1.33 -11.57 -10.70
N ASN A 29 0.18 -10.91 -10.72
CA ASN A 29 -0.76 -10.93 -11.85
C ASN A 29 -0.52 -9.80 -12.85
N PHE A 30 0.48 -8.94 -12.65
CA PHE A 30 0.73 -7.74 -13.46
C PHE A 30 -0.52 -6.86 -13.59
N ALA A 31 -1.22 -6.66 -12.46
CA ALA A 31 -2.41 -5.82 -12.42
C ALA A 31 -2.07 -4.39 -12.88
N SER A 32 -2.98 -3.80 -13.64
CA SER A 32 -2.81 -2.45 -14.20
C SER A 32 -4.14 -1.73 -14.31
N GLY A 33 -4.11 -0.41 -14.17
CA GLY A 33 -5.28 0.44 -14.00
C GLY A 33 -5.44 0.88 -12.54
N TYR A 34 -6.66 1.23 -12.16
CA TYR A 34 -6.95 1.71 -10.79
C TYR A 34 -7.14 0.55 -9.82
N PHE A 35 -6.06 0.18 -9.14
CA PHE A 35 -6.06 -0.79 -8.04
C PHE A 35 -5.69 -0.12 -6.73
N SER A 36 -6.21 -0.61 -5.60
CA SER A 36 -5.81 -0.13 -4.27
C SER A 36 -4.36 -0.48 -3.92
N THR A 37 -3.76 -1.39 -4.69
CA THR A 37 -2.38 -1.86 -4.60
C THR A 37 -1.41 -1.05 -5.49
N ASP A 38 -1.92 -0.18 -6.38
CA ASP A 38 -1.14 0.84 -7.09
C ASP A 38 -0.97 2.05 -6.17
N LEU A 39 0.06 2.00 -5.34
CA LEU A 39 0.29 2.93 -4.24
C LEU A 39 0.94 4.24 -4.71
N ASN A 40 1.64 4.20 -5.86
CA ASN A 40 2.28 5.36 -6.45
C ASN A 40 1.36 6.09 -7.47
N GLY A 41 0.32 5.40 -7.97
CA GLY A 41 -0.70 5.92 -8.87
C GLY A 41 -0.28 6.00 -10.34
N ASP A 42 0.72 5.23 -10.78
CA ASP A 42 1.22 5.21 -12.15
C ASP A 42 0.45 4.27 -13.08
N GLY A 43 -0.51 3.52 -12.53
CA GLY A 43 -1.38 2.61 -13.24
C GLY A 43 -0.84 1.20 -13.40
N ILE A 44 0.25 0.84 -12.72
CA ILE A 44 0.83 -0.51 -12.72
C ILE A 44 1.12 -0.90 -11.27
N VAL A 45 0.69 -2.10 -10.87
CA VAL A 45 1.07 -2.65 -9.56
C VAL A 45 2.45 -3.30 -9.68
N ASP A 46 3.48 -2.65 -9.15
CA ASP A 46 4.87 -3.10 -9.24
C ASP A 46 5.74 -2.80 -8.01
N GLY A 47 7.04 -3.11 -8.11
CA GLY A 47 8.00 -2.94 -7.01
C GLY A 47 8.18 -1.51 -6.52
N LEU A 48 7.80 -0.48 -7.29
CA LEU A 48 7.83 0.91 -6.85
C LEU A 48 6.74 1.21 -5.83
N ASP A 49 5.59 0.53 -5.91
CA ASP A 49 4.56 0.59 -4.87
C ASP A 49 5.05 0.00 -3.56
N PHE A 50 5.77 -1.12 -3.63
CA PHE A 50 6.31 -1.80 -2.46
C PHE A 50 7.23 -0.91 -1.63
N LEU A 51 8.03 -0.04 -2.29
CA LEU A 51 8.89 0.91 -1.59
C LEU A 51 8.09 1.90 -0.72
N LEU A 52 6.90 2.33 -1.18
CA LEU A 52 6.03 3.20 -0.41
C LEU A 52 5.43 2.47 0.79
N TRP A 53 4.95 1.25 0.56
CA TRP A 53 4.41 0.41 1.63
C TRP A 53 5.48 0.10 2.70
N GLU A 54 6.69 -0.30 2.29
CA GLU A 54 7.78 -0.64 3.22
C GLU A 54 8.17 0.54 4.10
N ILE A 55 8.25 1.76 3.54
CA ILE A 55 8.52 2.98 4.32
C ILE A 55 7.42 3.22 5.36
N ASN A 56 6.16 3.02 5.01
CA ASN A 56 5.04 3.29 5.92
C ASN A 56 4.92 2.22 7.02
N ASN A 57 5.12 0.95 6.67
CA ASN A 57 5.19 -0.15 7.62
C ASN A 57 6.36 0.04 8.62
N ASN A 58 7.56 0.40 8.14
CA ASN A 58 8.71 0.67 9.01
C ASN A 58 8.54 1.89 9.92
N ASN A 59 7.68 2.84 9.53
CA ASN A 59 7.33 4.01 10.34
C ASN A 59 6.12 3.78 11.25
N PHE A 60 5.53 2.57 11.27
CA PHE A 60 4.32 2.24 12.03
C PHE A 60 3.17 3.21 11.74
N VAL A 61 2.99 3.56 10.47
CA VAL A 61 1.88 4.42 10.04
C VAL A 61 0.56 3.72 10.33
N GLY A 62 -0.33 4.42 11.03
CA GLY A 62 -1.66 3.94 11.33
C GLY A 62 -2.56 5.05 11.85
N VAL A 63 -3.85 4.75 11.92
CA VAL A 63 -4.88 5.66 12.42
C VAL A 63 -4.82 5.70 13.94
N LEU A 64 -4.68 6.90 14.49
CA LEU A 64 -4.94 7.14 15.91
C LEU A 64 -6.45 7.26 16.12
N THR A 65 -7.07 6.19 16.59
CA THR A 65 -8.47 6.20 17.03
C THR A 65 -8.56 6.38 18.55
N PRO A 66 -9.54 7.14 19.09
CA PRO A 66 -9.70 7.38 20.53
C PRO A 66 -9.98 6.13 21.38
#